data_AF-A0AAW5C3W1-F1
#
_entry.id   AF-A0AAW5C3W1-F1
#
_cell.length_a   1.000
_cell.length_b   1.000
_cell.length_c   1.000
_cell.angle_alpha   90.00
_cell.angle_beta   90.00
_cell.angle_gamma   90.00
#
_symmetry.space_group_name_H-M   'P 1'
#
loop_
_entity.id
_entity.type
_entity.pdbx_description
1 polymer ?
#
loop_
_entity_poly.entity_id
_entity_poly.type
_entity_poly.pdbx_seq_one_letter_code
_entity_poly.pdbx_strand_id
1 'polypeptide(L)'
;MGRLPYLTTAPKETSRQVGNFLGLNTGTVIQENEFADMKNMSSRDFPAISTRRPRGGIIRTLGKPHGLHYKNGLAYVDGTGLYYKDGKIADVTDTDKQIIGIGAYLVVFPDKVMYNTSTKELTSLEAQWTQGSSATFAQTTTGSTMVKITCTGIGKKFSQFDGVEITGCTNGAFNKTTVIQEIADDYIVVIGDLDKTFTQASGLSISRKVPDMDYICENGNRVWGCSSANHEIYASKLGDPANWNAFEGISTDSYAATVGSDGDFTGCLSHLGYVLFFKEDAIHTVMGDKPSNFQITTVSPARGIAKGCEGTACVVDETLIYAARNCICSYDGANPSSISEAIGDRRVSQGVAGQYDGRYYASLERDGEWALYVYDMEKTMWHKEDDLHIRFMTYGEGELYYIDMDGNLSTIAGDREETVEWAIESGDMLDGSIEYKHLKRILFHLKLEPGTEVDVLLKYDEEKDWEKAITYTASSYRTHVLNIVPRRCQKYRYRLEGRGAATLIAMGKSIGLGSERNGSI
;
A
#
# COMPACT_ATOMS: atom_id res chain seq x y z
N MET A 1 -22.07 19.93 78.70
CA MET A 1 -22.44 19.79 77.26
C MET A 1 -21.16 19.58 76.46
N GLY A 2 -20.74 18.33 76.26
CA GLY A 2 -19.67 18.02 75.31
C GLY A 2 -20.27 17.90 73.92
N ARG A 3 -19.92 18.79 73.00
CA ARG A 3 -20.26 18.63 71.58
C ARG A 3 -19.42 17.46 71.05
N LEU A 4 -20.08 16.37 70.67
CA LEU A 4 -19.46 15.28 69.91
C LEU A 4 -18.90 15.84 68.60
N PRO A 5 -17.70 15.40 68.15
CA PRO A 5 -17.19 15.76 66.84
C PRO A 5 -18.08 15.16 65.75
N TYR A 6 -18.54 15.98 64.82
CA TYR A 6 -19.20 15.51 63.60
C TYR A 6 -18.14 14.85 62.71
N LEU A 7 -18.21 13.52 62.59
CA LEU A 7 -17.55 12.79 61.52
C LEU A 7 -18.32 13.06 60.22
N THR A 8 -17.78 13.88 59.34
CA THR A 8 -18.22 13.92 57.94
C THR A 8 -17.72 12.66 57.23
N THR A 9 -18.34 11.52 57.51
CA THR A 9 -18.22 10.31 56.68
C THR A 9 -19.14 10.44 55.48
N ALA A 10 -18.93 11.44 54.63
CA ALA A 10 -19.42 11.35 53.27
C ALA A 10 -18.43 10.43 52.53
N PRO A 11 -18.88 9.30 51.95
CA PRO A 11 -18.03 8.53 51.05
C PRO A 11 -17.46 9.50 50.01
N LYS A 12 -16.14 9.46 49.78
CA LYS A 12 -15.51 10.31 48.77
C LYS A 12 -15.90 9.77 47.40
N GLU A 13 -17.00 10.29 46.87
CA GLU A 13 -17.50 9.96 45.54
C GLU A 13 -16.72 10.73 44.49
N THR A 14 -16.20 10.01 43.50
CA THR A 14 -15.49 10.61 42.37
C THR A 14 -16.29 10.32 41.11
N SER A 15 -16.62 11.36 40.36
CA SER A 15 -17.20 11.23 39.01
C SER A 15 -16.10 11.44 37.99
N ARG A 16 -16.06 10.58 36.97
CA ARG A 16 -15.17 10.72 35.81
C ARG A 16 -15.99 10.74 34.54
N GLN A 17 -15.53 11.51 33.56
CA GLN A 17 -16.14 11.56 32.24
C GLN A 17 -15.05 11.46 31.18
N VAL A 18 -15.29 10.63 30.18
CA VAL A 18 -14.51 10.51 28.96
C VAL A 18 -15.36 11.05 27.82
N GLY A 19 -14.81 11.97 27.02
CA GLY A 19 -15.51 12.61 25.89
C GLY A 19 -14.66 12.69 24.62
N ASN A 20 -13.49 12.06 24.63
CA ASN A 20 -12.62 11.86 23.48
C ASN A 20 -12.17 10.40 23.46
N PHE A 21 -12.10 9.77 22.30
CA PHE A 21 -11.69 8.37 22.15
C PHE A 21 -10.52 8.25 21.17
N LEU A 22 -9.48 7.51 21.55
CA LEU A 22 -8.17 7.49 20.88
C LEU A 22 -7.91 6.22 20.05
N GLY A 23 -8.95 5.43 19.76
CA GLY A 23 -8.85 4.25 18.89
C GLY A 23 -8.20 3.04 19.55
N LEU A 24 -7.62 2.17 18.73
CA LEU A 24 -7.01 0.89 19.09
C LEU A 24 -5.67 1.11 19.80
N ASN A 25 -5.49 0.47 20.94
CA ASN A 25 -4.21 0.27 21.60
C ASN A 25 -4.16 -1.16 22.18
N THR A 26 -3.35 -2.04 21.60
CA THR A 26 -3.18 -3.44 22.00
C THR A 26 -2.14 -3.63 23.10
N GLY A 27 -1.66 -2.54 23.71
CA GLY A 27 -0.75 -2.58 24.84
C GLY A 27 -1.37 -3.26 26.07
N THR A 28 -0.52 -3.73 26.99
CA THR A 28 -0.97 -4.39 28.22
C THR A 28 -1.72 -3.43 29.15
N VAL A 29 -1.29 -2.16 29.18
CA VAL A 29 -1.91 -1.08 29.96
C VAL A 29 -2.16 0.07 29.01
N ILE A 30 -3.43 0.49 28.92
CA ILE A 30 -3.89 1.53 28.01
C ILE A 30 -4.76 2.54 28.76
N GLN A 31 -4.99 3.69 28.17
CA GLN A 31 -5.79 4.76 28.76
C GLN A 31 -7.28 4.42 28.76
N GLU A 32 -8.06 5.06 29.64
CA GLU A 32 -9.50 4.82 29.76
C GLU A 32 -10.30 5.18 28.49
N ASN A 33 -9.68 5.97 27.60
CA ASN A 33 -10.22 6.43 26.32
C ASN A 33 -9.63 5.72 25.09
N GLU A 34 -8.84 4.67 25.29
CA GLU A 34 -8.35 3.77 24.24
C GLU A 34 -9.07 2.41 24.32
N PHE A 35 -9.01 1.64 23.24
CA PHE A 35 -9.65 0.33 23.13
C PHE A 35 -8.62 -0.77 22.92
N ALA A 36 -8.70 -1.85 23.71
CA ALA A 36 -7.82 -3.01 23.61
C ALA A 36 -8.10 -3.84 22.35
N ASP A 37 -9.35 -3.82 21.89
CA ASP A 37 -9.77 -4.37 20.60
C ASP A 37 -10.92 -3.54 20.03
N MET A 38 -11.06 -3.54 18.70
CA MET A 38 -12.18 -2.90 18.03
C MET A 38 -12.49 -3.56 16.68
N LYS A 39 -13.74 -3.40 16.24
CA LYS A 39 -14.26 -3.82 14.96
C LYS A 39 -15.18 -2.73 14.41
N ASN A 40 -14.95 -2.29 13.18
CA ASN A 40 -15.79 -1.42 12.37
C ASN A 40 -16.16 -0.08 13.02
N MET A 41 -15.33 0.41 13.93
CA MET A 41 -15.44 1.74 14.54
C MET A 41 -14.28 2.62 14.05
N SER A 42 -14.52 3.91 13.90
CA SER A 42 -13.58 4.86 13.30
C SER A 42 -13.64 6.25 13.94
N SER A 43 -12.59 7.03 13.73
CA SER A 43 -12.42 8.43 14.16
C SER A 43 -13.20 9.45 13.31
N ARG A 44 -14.12 9.03 12.43
CA ARG A 44 -14.82 9.96 11.52
C ARG A 44 -15.52 11.11 12.26
N ASP A 45 -16.12 10.81 13.40
CA ASP A 45 -16.85 11.79 14.22
C ASP A 45 -16.00 12.27 15.43
N PHE A 46 -14.67 12.21 15.34
CA PHE A 46 -13.75 12.60 16.42
C PHE A 46 -14.10 13.99 16.98
N PRO A 47 -14.20 14.19 18.31
CA PRO A 47 -13.66 13.34 19.39
C PRO A 47 -14.52 12.11 19.76
N ALA A 48 -15.72 11.97 19.21
CA ALA A 48 -16.53 10.77 19.37
C ALA A 48 -15.97 9.63 18.49
N ILE A 49 -16.39 8.39 18.78
CA ILE A 49 -16.09 7.24 17.93
C ILE A 49 -17.38 6.70 17.31
N SER A 50 -17.38 6.46 16.01
CA SER A 50 -18.57 6.06 15.26
C SER A 50 -18.32 4.85 14.38
N THR A 51 -19.38 4.17 13.96
CA THR A 51 -19.24 3.10 12.95
C THR A 51 -18.61 3.62 11.66
N ARG A 52 -17.79 2.79 11.00
CA ARG A 52 -17.21 3.10 9.69
C ARG A 52 -18.29 3.44 8.65
N ARG A 53 -17.89 4.06 7.54
CA ARG A 53 -18.79 4.20 6.38
C ARG A 53 -19.10 2.81 5.80
N PRO A 54 -20.28 2.60 5.21
CA PRO A 54 -20.51 1.45 4.36
C PRO A 54 -19.46 1.38 3.24
N ARG A 55 -19.14 0.18 2.77
CA ARG A 55 -18.29 -0.01 1.58
C ARG A 55 -19.01 0.44 0.32
N GLY A 56 -18.30 0.59 -0.80
CA GLY A 56 -18.94 0.75 -2.11
C GLY A 56 -19.68 -0.50 -2.54
N GLY A 57 -20.64 -0.36 -3.45
CA GLY A 57 -21.23 -1.52 -4.14
C GLY A 57 -20.17 -2.35 -4.87
N ILE A 58 -20.44 -3.64 -5.08
CA ILE A 58 -19.57 -4.48 -5.92
C ILE A 58 -19.69 -4.00 -7.36
N ILE A 59 -18.59 -3.46 -7.89
CA ILE A 59 -18.48 -2.97 -9.27
C ILE A 59 -18.42 -4.16 -10.22
N ARG A 60 -17.64 -5.18 -9.85
CA ARG A 60 -17.40 -6.39 -10.63
C ARG A 60 -16.90 -7.53 -9.74
N THR A 61 -17.18 -8.77 -10.13
CA THR A 61 -16.53 -9.96 -9.56
C THR A 61 -15.62 -10.58 -10.62
N LEU A 62 -14.35 -10.72 -10.29
CA LEU A 62 -13.28 -11.25 -11.13
C LEU A 62 -13.03 -12.72 -10.80
N GLY A 63 -12.67 -13.54 -11.79
CA GLY A 63 -12.41 -14.97 -11.56
C GLY A 63 -11.02 -15.26 -11.01
N LYS A 64 -10.02 -14.58 -11.52
CA LYS A 64 -8.59 -14.71 -11.19
C LYS A 64 -7.90 -13.35 -11.23
N PRO A 65 -8.11 -12.48 -10.22
CA PRO A 65 -7.51 -11.16 -10.22
C PRO A 65 -5.98 -11.23 -10.14
N HIS A 66 -5.31 -10.51 -11.05
CA HIS A 66 -3.84 -10.46 -11.14
C HIS A 66 -3.26 -9.03 -11.14
N GLY A 67 -4.08 -8.00 -11.00
CA GLY A 67 -3.58 -6.64 -10.86
C GLY A 67 -4.69 -5.60 -10.90
N LEU A 68 -4.44 -4.44 -10.28
CA LEU A 68 -5.35 -3.30 -10.22
C LEU A 68 -4.55 -2.01 -10.25
N HIS A 69 -4.94 -1.06 -11.09
CA HIS A 69 -4.32 0.25 -11.16
C HIS A 69 -5.30 1.29 -11.69
N TYR A 70 -5.20 2.53 -11.25
CA TYR A 70 -6.00 3.62 -11.77
C TYR A 70 -5.15 4.59 -12.60
N LYS A 71 -5.58 4.84 -13.84
CA LYS A 71 -5.02 5.86 -14.74
C LYS A 71 -6.11 6.48 -15.60
N ASN A 72 -6.71 7.57 -15.13
CA ASN A 72 -7.87 8.23 -15.78
C ASN A 72 -9.02 7.25 -16.05
N GLY A 73 -9.10 6.18 -15.24
CA GLY A 73 -9.92 4.99 -15.45
C GLY A 73 -9.25 3.75 -14.86
N LEU A 74 -10.05 2.77 -14.47
CA LEU A 74 -9.57 1.51 -13.91
C LEU A 74 -8.93 0.63 -14.97
N ALA A 75 -7.75 0.12 -14.65
CA ALA A 75 -7.09 -0.98 -15.31
C ALA A 75 -7.02 -2.17 -14.34
N TYR A 76 -7.40 -3.36 -14.81
CA TYR A 76 -7.33 -4.57 -14.00
C TYR A 76 -7.03 -5.79 -14.87
N VAL A 77 -6.54 -6.85 -14.24
CA VAL A 77 -6.20 -8.12 -14.90
C VAL A 77 -7.04 -9.23 -14.29
N ASP A 78 -7.70 -10.01 -15.15
CA ASP A 78 -8.50 -11.17 -14.76
C ASP A 78 -8.10 -12.39 -15.61
N GLY A 79 -7.42 -13.35 -14.97
CA GLY A 79 -6.74 -14.45 -15.63
C GLY A 79 -5.71 -13.95 -16.63
N THR A 80 -5.90 -14.28 -17.90
CA THR A 80 -5.03 -13.82 -19.00
C THR A 80 -5.51 -12.52 -19.64
N GLY A 81 -6.60 -11.90 -19.17
CA GLY A 81 -7.15 -10.69 -19.79
C GLY A 81 -6.70 -9.42 -19.08
N LEU A 82 -6.10 -8.48 -19.81
CA LEU A 82 -5.88 -7.10 -19.35
C LEU A 82 -7.04 -6.22 -19.80
N TYR A 83 -7.66 -5.48 -18.88
CA TYR A 83 -8.81 -4.63 -19.12
C TYR A 83 -8.50 -3.17 -18.77
N TYR A 84 -9.08 -2.23 -19.52
CA TYR A 84 -9.10 -0.80 -19.22
C TYR A 84 -10.48 -0.22 -19.49
N LYS A 85 -11.09 0.44 -18.49
CA LYS A 85 -12.48 0.93 -18.55
C LYS A 85 -13.46 -0.13 -19.06
N ASP A 86 -13.38 -1.33 -18.47
CA ASP A 86 -14.18 -2.52 -18.79
C ASP A 86 -13.96 -3.14 -20.19
N GLY A 87 -13.14 -2.54 -21.05
CA GLY A 87 -12.76 -3.11 -22.33
C GLY A 87 -11.51 -3.98 -22.20
N LYS A 88 -11.55 -5.23 -22.68
CA LYS A 88 -10.33 -6.04 -22.82
C LYS A 88 -9.40 -5.40 -23.84
N ILE A 89 -8.17 -5.08 -23.44
CA ILE A 89 -7.17 -4.40 -24.29
C ILE A 89 -6.02 -5.31 -24.73
N ALA A 90 -5.72 -6.38 -23.98
CA ALA A 90 -4.66 -7.33 -24.32
C ALA A 90 -4.87 -8.71 -23.68
N ASP A 91 -4.14 -9.70 -24.20
CA ASP A 91 -3.85 -10.95 -23.50
C ASP A 91 -2.48 -10.85 -22.82
N VAL A 92 -2.41 -11.32 -21.57
CA VAL A 92 -1.22 -11.38 -20.73
C VAL A 92 -1.09 -12.76 -20.09
N THR A 93 0.06 -13.07 -19.55
CA THR A 93 0.33 -14.31 -18.81
C THR A 93 -0.53 -14.39 -17.53
N ASP A 94 -0.91 -15.60 -17.09
CA ASP A 94 -1.74 -15.86 -15.88
C ASP A 94 -0.87 -15.72 -14.61
N THR A 95 -0.36 -14.51 -14.35
CA THR A 95 0.52 -14.17 -13.21
C THR A 95 0.23 -12.75 -12.73
N ASP A 96 0.61 -12.43 -11.49
CA ASP A 96 0.44 -11.08 -10.95
C ASP A 96 1.23 -10.03 -11.76
N LYS A 97 0.61 -8.87 -11.96
CA LYS A 97 1.13 -7.76 -12.76
C LYS A 97 1.42 -6.55 -11.90
N GLN A 98 2.53 -5.89 -12.25
CA GLN A 98 2.74 -4.50 -11.88
C GLN A 98 2.32 -3.62 -13.04
N ILE A 99 1.42 -2.68 -12.76
CA ILE A 99 0.89 -1.73 -13.72
C ILE A 99 1.23 -0.34 -13.24
N ILE A 100 1.91 0.43 -14.09
CA ILE A 100 2.24 1.83 -13.81
C ILE A 100 1.71 2.73 -14.92
N GLY A 101 1.38 3.96 -14.56
CA GLY A 101 1.06 5.02 -15.52
C GLY A 101 2.26 5.90 -15.81
N ILE A 102 2.57 6.14 -17.09
CA ILE A 102 3.55 7.14 -17.52
C ILE A 102 3.01 7.94 -18.69
N GLY A 103 2.89 9.27 -18.57
CA GLY A 103 2.28 10.11 -19.61
C GLY A 103 0.88 9.60 -20.01
N ALA A 104 0.68 9.20 -21.26
CA ALA A 104 -0.57 8.59 -21.76
C ALA A 104 -0.61 7.05 -21.67
N TYR A 105 0.46 6.41 -21.22
CA TYR A 105 0.64 4.96 -21.27
C TYR A 105 0.32 4.27 -19.94
N LEU A 106 -0.31 3.12 -20.04
CA LEU A 106 -0.21 2.04 -19.04
C LEU A 106 0.95 1.15 -19.46
N VAL A 107 1.85 0.82 -18.54
CA VAL A 107 2.96 -0.11 -18.77
C VAL A 107 2.79 -1.29 -17.82
N VAL A 108 2.88 -2.50 -18.34
CA VAL A 108 2.56 -3.74 -17.63
C VAL A 108 3.75 -4.68 -17.64
N PHE A 109 4.18 -5.08 -16.44
CA PHE A 109 5.22 -6.09 -16.21
C PHE A 109 4.61 -7.30 -15.50
N PRO A 110 5.12 -8.53 -15.73
CA PRO A 110 6.33 -8.85 -16.50
C PRO A 110 6.12 -8.99 -18.02
N ASP A 111 4.88 -8.85 -18.51
CA ASP A 111 4.55 -9.07 -19.93
C ASP A 111 5.18 -8.04 -20.89
N LYS A 112 5.75 -6.95 -20.37
CA LYS A 112 6.46 -5.92 -21.13
C LYS A 112 5.62 -5.37 -22.28
N VAL A 113 4.36 -5.06 -21.98
CA VAL A 113 3.43 -4.39 -22.92
C VAL A 113 3.12 -2.98 -22.42
N MET A 114 2.87 -2.07 -23.36
CA MET A 114 2.33 -0.76 -23.06
C MET A 114 1.11 -0.43 -23.90
N TYR A 115 0.13 0.20 -23.27
CA TYR A 115 -1.13 0.60 -23.88
C TYR A 115 -1.30 2.11 -23.78
N ASN A 116 -1.46 2.77 -24.93
CA ASN A 116 -1.73 4.20 -24.97
C ASN A 116 -3.21 4.48 -24.70
N THR A 117 -3.53 5.10 -23.57
CA THR A 117 -4.91 5.39 -23.15
C THR A 117 -5.64 6.41 -24.03
N SER A 118 -4.93 7.16 -24.87
CA SER A 118 -5.48 8.13 -25.82
C SER A 118 -5.72 7.52 -27.21
N THR A 119 -4.68 6.89 -27.79
CA THR A 119 -4.77 6.32 -29.15
C THR A 119 -5.34 4.90 -29.17
N LYS A 120 -5.43 4.24 -28.01
CA LYS A 120 -5.82 2.83 -27.83
C LYS A 120 -4.86 1.83 -28.48
N GLU A 121 -3.64 2.27 -28.75
CA GLU A 121 -2.61 1.43 -29.35
C GLU A 121 -1.95 0.56 -28.28
N LEU A 122 -1.90 -0.75 -28.54
CA LEU A 122 -1.13 -1.72 -27.75
C LEU A 122 0.20 -1.98 -28.46
N THR A 123 1.30 -1.86 -27.72
CA THR A 123 2.65 -2.09 -28.24
C THR A 123 3.46 -2.95 -27.28
N SER A 124 4.32 -3.79 -27.83
CA SER A 124 5.34 -4.52 -27.06
C SER A 124 6.50 -3.57 -26.78
N LEU A 125 6.99 -3.58 -25.55
CA LEU A 125 8.21 -2.85 -25.20
C LEU A 125 9.43 -3.50 -25.89
N GLU A 126 9.44 -4.82 -26.01
CA GLU A 126 10.47 -5.56 -26.74
C GLU A 126 10.15 -5.67 -28.24
N ALA A 127 11.19 -5.65 -29.06
CA ALA A 127 11.06 -5.80 -30.50
C ALA A 127 12.22 -6.64 -31.05
N GLN A 128 11.94 -7.49 -32.03
CA GLN A 128 12.97 -8.28 -32.72
C GLN A 128 12.72 -8.31 -34.23
N TRP A 129 13.79 -8.08 -34.99
CA TRP A 129 13.88 -8.35 -36.40
C TRP A 129 14.94 -9.42 -36.66
N THR A 130 14.62 -10.38 -37.53
CA THR A 130 15.54 -11.42 -37.98
C THR A 130 15.70 -11.34 -39.48
N GLN A 131 16.92 -11.61 -39.94
CA GLN A 131 17.30 -11.50 -41.33
C GLN A 131 16.52 -12.46 -42.24
N GLY A 132 15.73 -11.89 -43.15
CA GLY A 132 15.02 -12.64 -44.21
C GLY A 132 15.75 -12.71 -45.55
N SER A 133 16.73 -11.84 -45.78
CA SER A 133 17.52 -11.75 -47.00
C SER A 133 18.95 -11.31 -46.72
N SER A 134 19.85 -11.43 -47.69
CA SER A 134 21.22 -10.95 -47.55
C SER A 134 21.27 -9.48 -47.12
N ALA A 135 22.08 -9.17 -46.11
CA ALA A 135 22.23 -7.82 -45.55
C ALA A 135 23.60 -7.23 -45.93
N THR A 136 23.65 -5.95 -46.26
CA THR A 136 24.89 -5.26 -46.62
C THR A 136 25.27 -4.25 -45.55
N PHE A 137 26.51 -4.33 -45.09
CA PHE A 137 27.13 -3.37 -44.17
C PHE A 137 28.08 -2.49 -44.97
N ALA A 138 27.84 -1.18 -44.99
CA ALA A 138 28.69 -0.22 -45.67
C ALA A 138 28.83 1.05 -44.82
N GLN A 139 29.99 1.72 -44.89
CA GLN A 139 30.10 3.07 -44.34
C GLN A 139 29.14 4.00 -45.08
N THR A 140 28.53 4.93 -44.37
CA THR A 140 27.66 5.97 -44.95
C THR A 140 28.43 6.87 -45.93
N THR A 141 29.67 7.18 -45.59
CA THR A 141 30.67 7.86 -46.43
C THR A 141 32.05 7.28 -46.09
N THR A 142 32.98 7.25 -47.04
CA THR A 142 34.35 6.75 -46.81
C THR A 142 35.00 7.39 -45.58
N GLY A 143 35.43 6.56 -44.63
CA GLY A 143 36.07 7.01 -43.38
C GLY A 143 35.10 7.40 -42.25
N SER A 144 33.79 7.23 -42.45
CA SER A 144 32.77 7.46 -41.41
C SER A 144 32.74 6.35 -40.37
N THR A 145 32.46 6.71 -39.11
CA THR A 145 32.12 5.77 -38.02
C THR A 145 30.64 5.36 -38.04
N MET A 146 29.87 5.88 -38.99
CA MET A 146 28.46 5.53 -39.20
C MET A 146 28.34 4.47 -40.28
N VAL A 147 27.76 3.33 -39.90
CA VAL A 147 27.63 2.14 -40.75
C VAL A 147 26.16 1.90 -41.05
N LYS A 148 25.84 1.89 -42.34
CA LYS A 148 24.52 1.57 -42.88
C LYS A 148 24.41 0.06 -43.06
N ILE A 149 23.41 -0.53 -42.40
CA ILE A 149 23.02 -1.93 -42.51
C ILE A 149 21.74 -1.96 -43.33
N THR A 150 21.83 -2.47 -44.56
CA THR A 150 20.69 -2.54 -45.49
C THR A 150 20.17 -3.96 -45.57
N CYS A 151 18.89 -4.16 -45.24
CA CYS A 151 18.19 -5.43 -45.38
C CYS A 151 16.68 -5.18 -45.35
N THR A 152 15.91 -5.95 -46.11
CA THR A 152 14.45 -5.74 -46.22
C THR A 152 13.77 -5.81 -44.85
N GLY A 153 13.01 -4.75 -44.53
CA GLY A 153 12.20 -4.64 -43.32
C GLY A 153 12.98 -4.43 -42.01
N ILE A 154 14.31 -4.24 -42.04
CA ILE A 154 15.15 -4.11 -40.84
C ILE A 154 14.73 -2.94 -39.93
N GLY A 155 14.20 -1.85 -40.49
CA GLY A 155 13.79 -0.68 -39.72
C GLY A 155 12.34 -0.67 -39.26
N LYS A 156 11.48 -1.60 -39.71
CA LYS A 156 10.02 -1.51 -39.52
C LYS A 156 9.53 -1.65 -38.08
N LYS A 157 10.35 -2.19 -37.18
CA LYS A 157 9.97 -2.49 -35.78
C LYS A 157 10.65 -1.60 -34.75
N PHE A 158 11.49 -0.67 -35.19
CA PHE A 158 12.30 0.16 -34.33
C PHE A 158 12.05 1.64 -34.64
N SER A 159 12.52 2.49 -33.73
CA SER A 159 12.54 3.92 -33.89
C SER A 159 13.97 4.44 -33.97
N GLN A 160 14.15 5.64 -34.51
CA GLN A 160 15.41 6.35 -34.37
C GLN A 160 15.73 6.52 -32.88
N PHE A 161 16.99 6.30 -32.53
CA PHE A 161 17.52 6.33 -31.17
C PHE A 161 17.06 5.18 -30.26
N ASP A 162 16.58 4.07 -30.83
CA ASP A 162 16.42 2.81 -30.12
C ASP A 162 17.78 2.19 -29.79
N GLY A 163 17.98 1.82 -28.52
CA GLY A 163 19.06 0.94 -28.10
C GLY A 163 18.74 -0.50 -28.49
N VAL A 164 19.52 -1.07 -29.42
CA VAL A 164 19.33 -2.41 -29.96
C VAL A 164 20.58 -3.27 -29.81
N GLU A 165 20.39 -4.54 -29.52
CA GLU A 165 21.43 -5.56 -29.59
C GLU A 165 21.46 -6.18 -30.99
N ILE A 166 22.63 -6.19 -31.59
CA ILE A 166 22.90 -6.89 -32.84
C ILE A 166 23.56 -8.22 -32.51
N THR A 167 23.08 -9.32 -33.07
CA THR A 167 23.64 -10.67 -32.89
C THR A 167 23.71 -11.44 -34.21
N GLY A 168 24.57 -12.45 -34.28
CA GLY A 168 24.71 -13.32 -35.44
C GLY A 168 25.44 -12.69 -36.65
N CYS A 169 26.04 -11.50 -36.46
CA CYS A 169 26.89 -10.89 -37.47
C CYS A 169 28.22 -11.67 -37.60
N THR A 170 28.65 -11.93 -38.84
CA THR A 170 29.94 -12.55 -39.16
C THR A 170 31.12 -11.65 -38.78
N ASN A 171 30.92 -10.34 -38.80
CA ASN A 171 31.86 -9.41 -38.19
C ASN A 171 31.52 -9.25 -36.70
N GLY A 172 32.34 -9.89 -35.86
CA GLY A 172 32.14 -9.93 -34.41
C GLY A 172 32.09 -8.55 -33.74
N ALA A 173 32.69 -7.50 -34.34
CA ALA A 173 32.66 -6.14 -33.79
C ALA A 173 31.25 -5.51 -33.77
N PHE A 174 30.32 -6.06 -34.58
CA PHE A 174 28.92 -5.65 -34.59
C PHE A 174 28.05 -6.49 -33.66
N ASN A 175 28.54 -7.58 -33.05
CA ASN A 175 27.74 -8.37 -32.10
C ASN A 175 27.72 -7.70 -30.72
N LYS A 176 27.01 -6.58 -30.62
CA LYS A 176 26.97 -5.71 -29.44
C LYS A 176 25.66 -4.92 -29.37
N THR A 177 25.44 -4.28 -28.23
CA THR A 177 24.45 -3.21 -28.09
C THR A 177 24.94 -1.93 -28.77
N THR A 178 24.06 -1.26 -29.51
CA THR A 178 24.30 0.02 -30.17
C THR A 178 23.00 0.82 -30.27
N VAL A 179 23.08 2.08 -30.68
CA VAL A 179 21.91 2.95 -30.87
C VAL A 179 21.71 3.25 -32.34
N ILE A 180 20.45 3.12 -32.81
CA ILE A 180 20.07 3.45 -34.19
C ILE A 180 20.13 4.96 -34.40
N GLN A 181 21.05 5.42 -35.25
CA GLN A 181 21.27 6.83 -35.56
C GLN A 181 20.35 7.36 -36.66
N GLU A 182 20.00 6.49 -37.61
CA GLU A 182 19.11 6.79 -38.73
C GLU A 182 18.36 5.51 -39.12
N ILE A 183 17.13 5.63 -39.61
CA ILE A 183 16.28 4.50 -39.91
C ILE A 183 15.36 4.78 -41.10
N ALA A 184 15.15 3.76 -41.92
CA ALA A 184 14.04 3.63 -42.85
C ALA A 184 13.62 2.16 -42.91
N ASP A 185 12.52 1.85 -43.62
CA ASP A 185 11.96 0.49 -43.70
C ASP A 185 13.01 -0.60 -43.96
N ASP A 186 13.96 -0.35 -44.87
CA ASP A 186 14.92 -1.35 -45.35
C ASP A 186 16.39 -1.05 -44.96
N TYR A 187 16.64 -0.09 -44.07
CA TYR A 187 17.97 0.09 -43.49
C TYR A 187 17.97 0.74 -42.10
N ILE A 188 19.03 0.47 -41.35
CA ILE A 188 19.41 1.20 -40.14
C ILE A 188 20.84 1.73 -40.29
N VAL A 189 21.16 2.83 -39.60
CA VAL A 189 22.52 3.34 -39.45
C VAL A 189 22.89 3.27 -37.99
N VAL A 190 24.06 2.73 -37.68
CA VAL A 190 24.58 2.57 -36.32
C VAL A 190 26.03 3.05 -36.24
N ILE A 191 26.50 3.33 -35.02
CA ILE A 191 27.90 3.65 -34.79
C ILE A 191 28.72 2.35 -34.76
N GLY A 192 29.73 2.25 -35.62
CA GLY A 192 30.65 1.13 -35.66
C GLY A 192 31.85 1.38 -36.56
N ASP A 193 32.97 0.74 -36.21
CA ASP A 193 34.18 0.78 -37.01
C ASP A 193 34.12 -0.30 -38.10
N LEU A 194 34.13 0.13 -39.36
CA LEU A 194 34.07 -0.76 -40.52
C LEU A 194 35.14 -0.38 -41.55
N ASP A 195 36.11 -1.27 -41.76
CA ASP A 195 37.19 -1.03 -42.72
C ASP A 195 36.77 -1.21 -44.18
N LYS A 196 35.89 -2.19 -44.44
CA LYS A 196 35.44 -2.54 -45.79
C LYS A 196 34.01 -3.05 -45.78
N THR A 197 33.24 -2.63 -46.79
CA THR A 197 31.90 -3.16 -47.06
C THR A 197 31.92 -4.69 -47.14
N PHE A 198 30.95 -5.32 -46.48
CA PHE A 198 30.74 -6.77 -46.56
C PHE A 198 29.25 -7.10 -46.59
N THR A 199 28.96 -8.35 -46.92
CA THR A 199 27.61 -8.89 -47.01
C THR A 199 27.47 -10.02 -45.99
N GLN A 200 26.41 -9.95 -45.18
CA GLN A 200 25.97 -10.99 -44.28
C GLN A 200 24.94 -11.86 -45.00
N ALA A 201 25.24 -13.14 -45.23
CA ALA A 201 24.33 -14.01 -45.98
C ALA A 201 23.04 -14.36 -45.20
N SER A 202 23.17 -14.70 -43.91
CA SER A 202 22.06 -15.13 -43.04
C SER A 202 22.43 -15.05 -41.56
N GLY A 203 21.45 -15.08 -40.65
CA GLY A 203 21.68 -15.23 -39.21
C GLY A 203 21.75 -13.93 -38.41
N LEU A 204 21.69 -12.76 -39.05
CA LEU A 204 21.63 -11.48 -38.34
C LEU A 204 20.29 -11.31 -37.61
N SER A 205 20.34 -10.87 -36.36
CA SER A 205 19.19 -10.48 -35.57
C SER A 205 19.44 -9.13 -34.90
N ILE A 206 18.41 -8.30 -34.86
CA ILE A 206 18.40 -7.00 -34.18
C ILE A 206 17.27 -7.05 -33.15
N SER A 207 17.56 -6.72 -31.90
CA SER A 207 16.55 -6.76 -30.83
C SER A 207 16.65 -5.58 -29.87
N ARG A 208 15.49 -4.96 -29.58
CA ARG A 208 15.32 -4.04 -28.44
C ARG A 208 14.82 -4.86 -27.26
N LYS A 209 15.61 -4.89 -26.18
CA LYS A 209 15.33 -5.68 -24.98
C LYS A 209 14.98 -4.79 -23.79
N VAL A 210 14.15 -5.32 -22.91
CA VAL A 210 13.81 -4.70 -21.62
C VAL A 210 14.31 -5.61 -20.50
N PRO A 211 14.97 -5.09 -19.45
CA PRO A 211 15.38 -5.91 -18.31
C PRO A 211 14.18 -6.59 -17.63
N ASP A 212 14.39 -7.80 -17.13
CA ASP A 212 13.47 -8.42 -16.18
C ASP A 212 13.67 -7.74 -14.82
N MET A 213 12.57 -7.29 -14.20
CA MET A 213 12.59 -6.48 -12.99
C MET A 213 11.58 -7.01 -11.97
N ASP A 214 11.95 -6.94 -10.70
CA ASP A 214 11.12 -7.39 -9.57
C ASP A 214 10.10 -6.33 -9.17
N TYR A 215 10.49 -5.05 -9.20
CA TYR A 215 9.64 -3.92 -8.85
C TYR A 215 9.87 -2.76 -9.80
N ILE A 216 8.79 -2.03 -10.11
CA ILE A 216 8.84 -0.87 -10.99
C ILE A 216 8.06 0.32 -10.43
N CYS A 217 8.50 1.53 -10.78
CA CYS A 217 7.71 2.74 -10.57
C CYS A 217 7.95 3.76 -11.70
N GLU A 218 7.10 4.78 -11.76
CA GLU A 218 7.35 5.95 -12.60
C GLU A 218 7.97 7.06 -11.74
N ASN A 219 8.97 7.76 -12.28
CA ASN A 219 9.43 9.04 -11.74
C ASN A 219 10.15 9.85 -12.81
N GLY A 220 9.81 11.14 -12.92
CA GLY A 220 10.50 12.06 -13.82
C GLY A 220 10.38 11.69 -15.29
N ASN A 221 9.22 11.15 -15.71
CA ASN A 221 8.97 10.67 -17.06
C ASN A 221 9.93 9.53 -17.48
N ARG A 222 10.29 8.67 -16.53
CA ARG A 222 11.05 7.44 -16.74
C ARG A 222 10.38 6.30 -15.99
N VAL A 223 10.47 5.11 -16.56
CA VAL A 223 10.20 3.89 -15.81
C VAL A 223 11.50 3.50 -15.10
N TRP A 224 11.40 3.31 -13.79
CA TRP A 224 12.47 2.80 -12.96
C TRP A 224 12.14 1.39 -12.52
N GLY A 225 13.17 0.58 -12.29
CA GLY A 225 12.98 -0.72 -11.67
C GLY A 225 14.27 -1.35 -11.23
N CYS A 226 14.16 -2.46 -10.51
CA CYS A 226 15.30 -3.17 -9.96
C CYS A 226 15.22 -4.67 -10.22
N SER A 227 16.37 -5.33 -10.21
CA SER A 227 16.48 -6.79 -10.33
C SER A 227 17.35 -7.32 -9.19
N SER A 228 16.79 -8.19 -8.37
CA SER A 228 17.51 -8.90 -7.31
C SER A 228 18.44 -9.95 -7.91
N ALA A 229 18.05 -10.58 -9.03
CA ALA A 229 18.88 -11.56 -9.72
C ALA A 229 20.18 -10.95 -10.26
N ASN A 230 20.14 -9.71 -10.78
CA ASN A 230 21.32 -9.02 -11.29
C ASN A 230 21.96 -8.09 -10.26
N HIS A 231 21.30 -7.84 -9.12
CA HIS A 231 21.65 -6.78 -8.17
C HIS A 231 21.76 -5.40 -8.84
N GLU A 232 20.82 -5.04 -9.71
CA GLU A 232 20.87 -3.82 -10.51
C GLU A 232 19.63 -2.95 -10.35
N ILE A 233 19.84 -1.63 -10.46
CA ILE A 233 18.82 -0.61 -10.65
C ILE A 233 18.88 -0.14 -12.10
N TYR A 234 17.71 0.04 -12.73
CA TYR A 234 17.57 0.48 -14.09
C TYR A 234 16.66 1.71 -14.20
N ALA A 235 16.89 2.51 -15.25
CA ALA A 235 15.94 3.50 -15.74
C ALA A 235 15.79 3.41 -17.26
N SER A 236 14.55 3.44 -17.73
CA SER A 236 14.24 3.60 -19.16
C SER A 236 14.79 4.93 -19.65
N LYS A 237 14.97 5.07 -20.97
CA LYS A 237 15.21 6.35 -21.64
C LYS A 237 14.08 7.33 -21.31
N LEU A 238 14.39 8.62 -21.25
CA LEU A 238 13.43 9.67 -20.89
C LEU A 238 12.24 9.69 -21.86
N GLY A 239 11.03 9.50 -21.33
CA GLY A 239 9.79 9.49 -22.10
C GLY A 239 9.56 8.25 -22.96
N ASP A 240 10.44 7.25 -22.90
CA ASP A 240 10.38 6.05 -23.72
C ASP A 240 10.55 4.78 -22.86
N PRO A 241 9.43 4.19 -22.40
CA PRO A 241 9.42 2.98 -21.57
C PRO A 241 9.99 1.72 -22.27
N ALA A 242 10.17 1.75 -23.59
CA ALA A 242 10.62 0.58 -24.36
C ALA A 242 12.15 0.49 -24.46
N ASN A 243 12.86 1.55 -24.09
CA ASN A 243 14.27 1.73 -24.44
C ASN A 243 15.16 1.80 -23.20
N TRP A 244 15.90 0.72 -22.94
CA TRP A 244 16.70 0.52 -21.72
C TRP A 244 18.20 0.41 -22.00
N ASN A 245 18.59 0.52 -23.27
CA ASN A 245 19.94 0.23 -23.75
C ASN A 245 20.51 1.38 -24.61
N ALA A 246 20.07 2.62 -24.36
CA ALA A 246 20.56 3.82 -25.03
C ALA A 246 21.54 4.58 -24.13
N PHE A 247 22.83 4.62 -24.51
CA PHE A 247 23.93 5.18 -23.71
C PHE A 247 24.84 6.07 -24.57
N GLU A 248 24.31 7.17 -25.13
CA GLU A 248 25.02 8.07 -26.03
C GLU A 248 25.78 9.20 -25.31
N GLY A 249 25.71 9.26 -23.98
CA GLY A 249 26.26 10.33 -23.15
C GLY A 249 25.37 11.58 -23.09
N ILE A 250 24.07 11.46 -23.37
CA ILE A 250 23.12 12.59 -23.40
C ILE A 250 22.12 12.52 -22.23
N SER A 251 21.40 13.62 -21.99
CA SER A 251 20.52 13.75 -20.81
C SER A 251 19.31 12.80 -20.83
N THR A 252 18.94 12.28 -21.99
CA THR A 252 17.76 11.43 -22.16
C THR A 252 18.07 9.94 -22.08
N ASP A 253 19.34 9.54 -22.04
CA ASP A 253 19.81 8.14 -22.04
C ASP A 253 19.16 7.27 -20.97
N SER A 254 19.20 5.96 -21.18
CA SER A 254 18.90 4.95 -20.17
C SER A 254 19.95 4.97 -19.04
N TYR A 255 19.66 4.29 -17.93
CA TYR A 255 20.58 4.16 -16.80
C TYR A 255 20.57 2.73 -16.26
N ALA A 256 21.74 2.24 -15.86
CA ALA A 256 21.90 0.95 -15.17
C ALA A 256 23.02 1.08 -14.14
N ALA A 257 22.81 0.56 -12.93
CA ALA A 257 23.82 0.58 -11.88
C ALA A 257 23.69 -0.66 -10.96
N THR A 258 24.82 -1.33 -10.73
CA THR A 258 24.92 -2.43 -9.77
C THR A 258 24.91 -1.89 -8.34
N VAL A 259 24.15 -2.55 -7.46
CA VAL A 259 24.00 -2.21 -6.05
C VAL A 259 24.62 -3.32 -5.20
N GLY A 260 25.63 -2.97 -4.41
CA GLY A 260 26.39 -3.93 -3.60
C GLY A 260 25.84 -4.21 -2.19
N SER A 261 24.69 -3.67 -1.81
CA SER A 261 24.06 -3.97 -0.52
C SER A 261 23.53 -5.42 -0.50
N ASP A 262 23.50 -6.03 0.67
CA ASP A 262 23.03 -7.41 0.84
C ASP A 262 21.50 -7.56 0.68
N GLY A 263 21.05 -8.77 0.34
CA GLY A 263 19.63 -9.13 0.22
C GLY A 263 18.93 -8.75 -1.09
N ASP A 264 17.71 -9.24 -1.24
CA ASP A 264 16.81 -8.97 -2.38
C ASP A 264 16.14 -7.59 -2.24
N PHE A 265 15.73 -7.01 -3.38
CA PHE A 265 14.82 -5.87 -3.36
C PHE A 265 13.43 -6.28 -2.86
N THR A 266 12.73 -5.35 -2.23
CA THR A 266 11.37 -5.52 -1.66
C THR A 266 10.40 -4.41 -2.04
N GLY A 267 10.82 -3.47 -2.88
CA GLY A 267 9.94 -2.42 -3.40
C GLY A 267 10.67 -1.36 -4.20
N CYS A 268 9.91 -0.66 -5.04
CA CYS A 268 10.35 0.48 -5.83
C CYS A 268 9.20 1.50 -5.89
N LEU A 269 9.43 2.74 -5.48
CA LEU A 269 8.41 3.80 -5.57
C LEU A 269 9.01 5.21 -5.67
N SER A 270 8.20 6.14 -6.15
CA SER A 270 8.54 7.58 -6.16
C SER A 270 8.02 8.27 -4.90
N HIS A 271 8.88 9.02 -4.23
CA HIS A 271 8.52 9.82 -3.06
C HIS A 271 9.42 11.05 -2.94
N LEU A 272 8.83 12.22 -2.67
CA LEU A 272 9.52 13.51 -2.55
C LEU A 272 10.42 13.86 -3.76
N GLY A 273 10.02 13.40 -4.96
CA GLY A 273 10.77 13.60 -6.21
C GLY A 273 11.92 12.63 -6.44
N TYR A 274 12.21 11.74 -5.49
CA TYR A 274 13.24 10.71 -5.59
C TYR A 274 12.64 9.35 -5.91
N VAL A 275 13.47 8.48 -6.49
CA VAL A 275 13.16 7.05 -6.61
C VAL A 275 13.78 6.33 -5.44
N LEU A 276 12.96 5.59 -4.70
CA LEU A 276 13.37 4.78 -3.57
C LEU A 276 13.32 3.31 -3.97
N PHE A 277 14.40 2.58 -3.71
CA PHE A 277 14.45 1.13 -3.80
C PHE A 277 14.69 0.55 -2.41
N PHE A 278 13.82 -0.36 -2.02
CA PHE A 278 13.85 -0.97 -0.69
C PHE A 278 14.50 -2.33 -0.77
N LYS A 279 15.27 -2.64 0.27
CA LYS A 279 15.54 -4.00 0.75
C LYS A 279 15.06 -4.05 2.20
N GLU A 280 14.91 -5.23 2.79
CA GLU A 280 14.38 -5.30 4.18
C GLU A 280 15.21 -4.51 5.21
N ASP A 281 16.53 -4.40 5.00
CA ASP A 281 17.48 -3.75 5.92
C ASP A 281 18.19 -2.50 5.32
N ALA A 282 17.76 -2.03 4.14
CA ALA A 282 18.36 -0.87 3.46
C ALA A 282 17.37 -0.09 2.59
N ILE A 283 17.61 1.22 2.45
CA ILE A 283 16.88 2.09 1.52
C ILE A 283 17.89 2.76 0.59
N HIS A 284 17.70 2.59 -0.72
CA HIS A 284 18.50 3.23 -1.76
C HIS A 284 17.70 4.38 -2.37
N THR A 285 18.26 5.57 -2.35
CA THR A 285 17.68 6.78 -2.92
C THR A 285 18.46 7.20 -4.15
N VAL A 286 17.78 7.31 -5.30
CA VAL A 286 18.38 7.87 -6.51
C VAL A 286 18.20 9.39 -6.50
N MET A 287 19.31 10.10 -6.52
CA MET A 287 19.39 11.56 -6.66
C MET A 287 19.91 11.92 -8.05
N GLY A 288 19.59 13.14 -8.51
CA GLY A 288 19.99 13.65 -9.83
C GLY A 288 18.81 13.71 -10.81
N ASP A 289 19.02 14.37 -11.94
CA ASP A 289 18.00 14.65 -12.95
C ASP A 289 18.34 14.07 -14.33
N LYS A 290 19.55 13.54 -14.51
CA LYS A 290 20.00 12.91 -15.76
C LYS A 290 21.02 11.79 -15.51
N PRO A 291 21.19 10.85 -16.45
CA PRO A 291 22.10 9.70 -16.30
C PRO A 291 23.52 10.06 -15.85
N SER A 292 24.10 11.13 -16.39
CA SER A 292 25.46 11.55 -16.08
C SER A 292 25.66 12.05 -14.63
N ASN A 293 24.59 12.37 -13.91
CA ASN A 293 24.66 12.83 -12.51
C ASN A 293 23.80 12.02 -11.54
N PHE A 294 23.20 10.91 -12.00
CA PHE A 294 22.48 10.03 -11.09
C PHE A 294 23.44 9.45 -10.04
N GLN A 295 23.04 9.56 -8.78
CA GLN A 295 23.78 9.06 -7.64
C GLN A 295 22.86 8.24 -6.75
N ILE A 296 23.31 7.04 -6.39
CA ILE A 296 22.59 6.18 -5.45
C ILE A 296 23.17 6.40 -4.06
N THR A 297 22.38 6.97 -3.17
CA THR A 297 22.71 7.04 -1.74
C THR A 297 22.02 5.90 -1.01
N THR A 298 22.74 5.22 -0.12
CA THR A 298 22.21 4.08 0.64
C THR A 298 22.17 4.42 2.12
N VAL A 299 21.01 4.27 2.74
CA VAL A 299 20.87 4.26 4.21
C VAL A 299 20.81 2.81 4.65
N SER A 300 21.80 2.39 5.43
CA SER A 300 21.91 1.04 6.00
C SER A 300 22.68 1.10 7.32
N PRO A 301 22.17 0.48 8.41
CA PRO A 301 20.90 -0.23 8.48
C PRO A 301 19.70 0.73 8.46
N ALA A 302 18.64 0.35 7.75
CA ALA A 302 17.36 1.04 7.76
C ALA A 302 16.22 0.01 7.76
N ARG A 303 15.08 0.34 8.38
CA ARG A 303 13.88 -0.50 8.27
C ARG A 303 13.29 -0.30 6.88
N GLY A 304 13.55 -1.21 5.95
CA GLY A 304 12.87 -1.18 4.66
C GLY A 304 11.60 -2.01 4.65
N ILE A 305 10.97 -2.10 3.48
CA ILE A 305 9.75 -2.86 3.28
C ILE A 305 10.04 -4.35 3.50
N ALA A 306 9.20 -5.02 4.29
CA ALA A 306 9.33 -6.45 4.50
C ALA A 306 9.02 -7.24 3.22
N LYS A 307 9.68 -8.37 3.02
CA LYS A 307 9.37 -9.26 1.89
C LYS A 307 7.91 -9.72 1.95
N GLY A 308 7.14 -9.53 0.87
CA GLY A 308 5.70 -9.81 0.81
C GLY A 308 4.80 -8.63 1.21
N CYS A 309 5.41 -7.50 1.59
CA CYS A 309 4.70 -6.28 2.00
C CYS A 309 4.93 -5.11 1.02
N GLU A 310 5.43 -5.35 -0.19
CA GLU A 310 5.61 -4.35 -1.24
C GLU A 310 4.34 -3.51 -1.50
N GLY A 311 3.17 -4.16 -1.45
CA GLY A 311 1.87 -3.53 -1.66
C GLY A 311 1.42 -2.63 -0.51
N THR A 312 2.12 -2.64 0.62
CA THR A 312 1.82 -1.77 1.78
C THR A 312 2.38 -0.37 1.61
N ALA A 313 3.32 -0.14 0.69
CA ALA A 313 3.95 1.15 0.52
C ALA A 313 2.98 2.15 -0.13
N CYS A 314 2.59 3.17 0.63
CA CYS A 314 1.60 4.15 0.22
C CYS A 314 1.96 5.54 0.74
N VAL A 315 1.76 6.58 -0.07
CA VAL A 315 1.92 7.97 0.37
C VAL A 315 0.57 8.49 0.85
N VAL A 316 0.53 8.95 2.11
CA VAL A 316 -0.62 9.63 2.72
C VAL A 316 -0.15 10.98 3.25
N ASP A 317 -0.81 12.07 2.86
CA ASP A 317 -0.51 13.43 3.32
C ASP A 317 1.01 13.71 3.32
N GLU A 318 1.60 13.58 2.12
CA GLU A 318 3.04 13.73 1.85
C GLU A 318 3.99 12.77 2.59
N THR A 319 3.48 11.83 3.39
CA THR A 319 4.28 10.88 4.18
C THR A 319 4.19 9.48 3.58
N LEU A 320 5.33 8.83 3.36
CA LEU A 320 5.36 7.43 2.94
C LEU A 320 5.15 6.51 4.15
N ILE A 321 4.21 5.57 4.04
CA ILE A 321 3.92 4.56 5.07
C ILE A 321 4.05 3.17 4.45
N TYR A 322 4.63 2.23 5.18
CA TYR A 322 4.78 0.84 4.74
C TYR A 322 4.98 -0.11 5.93
N ALA A 323 4.77 -1.40 5.71
CA ALA A 323 5.12 -2.44 6.67
C ALA A 323 6.60 -2.85 6.54
N ALA A 324 7.35 -2.68 7.63
CA ALA A 324 8.62 -3.34 7.86
C ALA A 324 8.39 -4.68 8.60
N ARG A 325 9.46 -5.45 8.84
CA ARG A 325 9.35 -6.84 9.36
C ARG A 325 8.50 -6.97 10.63
N ASN A 326 8.58 -6.00 11.54
CA ASN A 326 7.94 -6.04 12.86
C ASN A 326 7.19 -4.76 13.24
N CYS A 327 7.03 -3.82 12.31
CA CYS A 327 6.35 -2.55 12.58
C CYS A 327 5.81 -1.93 11.30
N ILE A 328 4.92 -0.94 11.45
CA ILE A 328 4.53 -0.05 10.36
C ILE A 328 5.39 1.20 10.48
N CYS A 329 6.11 1.53 9.41
CA CYS A 329 6.99 2.67 9.36
C CYS A 329 6.33 3.86 8.65
N SER A 330 6.58 5.05 9.17
CA SER A 330 6.47 6.30 8.42
C SER A 330 7.86 6.76 7.96
N TYR A 331 7.91 7.43 6.82
CA TYR A 331 9.13 7.92 6.21
C TYR A 331 8.87 9.26 5.51
N ASP A 332 9.68 10.27 5.85
CA ASP A 332 9.57 11.67 5.41
C ASP A 332 10.78 12.11 4.55
N GLY A 333 11.60 11.16 4.09
CA GLY A 333 12.84 11.44 3.36
C GLY A 333 14.12 11.37 4.21
N ALA A 334 14.03 11.22 5.53
CA ALA A 334 15.19 11.05 6.41
C ALA A 334 15.39 9.59 6.86
N ASN A 335 14.86 9.24 8.03
CA ASN A 335 14.97 7.89 8.61
C ASN A 335 13.58 7.33 8.92
N PRO A 336 13.32 6.03 8.68
CA PRO A 336 12.04 5.41 9.02
C PRO A 336 11.77 5.47 10.53
N SER A 337 10.55 5.86 10.92
CA SER A 337 10.08 5.85 12.32
C SER A 337 8.89 4.89 12.48
N SER A 338 8.73 4.23 13.64
CA SER A 338 7.58 3.33 13.84
C SER A 338 6.35 4.14 14.19
N ILE A 339 5.21 3.81 13.59
CA ILE A 339 3.89 4.29 13.97
C ILE A 339 3.00 3.17 14.53
N SER A 340 3.52 1.94 14.70
CA SER A 340 2.71 0.77 15.07
C SER A 340 2.68 0.45 16.57
N GLU A 341 3.18 1.34 17.44
CA GLU A 341 3.24 1.08 18.90
C GLU A 341 1.88 0.66 19.46
N ALA A 342 0.81 1.37 19.08
CA ALA A 342 -0.55 1.08 19.51
C ALA A 342 -1.11 -0.25 18.97
N ILE A 343 -0.55 -0.81 17.90
CA ILE A 343 -0.96 -2.12 17.36
C ILE A 343 0.07 -3.22 17.66
N GLY A 344 1.07 -2.91 18.49
CA GLY A 344 2.14 -3.80 18.94
C GLY A 344 3.20 -4.13 17.88
N ASP A 345 4.33 -4.67 18.33
CA ASP A 345 5.45 -5.10 17.48
C ASP A 345 5.28 -6.54 17.00
N ARG A 346 4.19 -6.81 16.28
CA ARG A 346 3.96 -8.12 15.65
C ARG A 346 4.55 -8.16 14.25
N ARG A 347 5.02 -9.34 13.85
CA ARG A 347 5.52 -9.57 12.49
C ARG A 347 4.42 -9.29 11.48
N VAL A 348 4.76 -8.57 10.42
CA VAL A 348 3.91 -8.45 9.24
C VAL A 348 4.54 -9.32 8.16
N SER A 349 3.82 -10.33 7.67
CA SER A 349 4.36 -11.20 6.61
C SER A 349 3.84 -10.86 5.23
N GLN A 350 2.63 -10.32 5.15
CA GLN A 350 1.97 -9.93 3.90
C GLN A 350 1.06 -8.73 4.11
N GLY A 351 0.84 -7.95 3.05
CA GLY A 351 -0.23 -6.97 3.07
C GLY A 351 -0.27 -6.06 1.86
N VAL A 352 -1.38 -5.33 1.76
CA VAL A 352 -1.61 -4.28 0.77
C VAL A 352 -2.26 -3.08 1.45
N ALA A 353 -1.90 -1.88 1.00
CA ALA A 353 -2.42 -0.66 1.55
C ALA A 353 -2.77 0.40 0.49
N GLY A 354 -3.57 1.36 0.92
CA GLY A 354 -3.99 2.47 0.09
C GLY A 354 -4.42 3.68 0.91
N GLN A 355 -4.38 4.83 0.27
CA GLN A 355 -4.79 6.10 0.83
C GLN A 355 -6.29 6.32 0.61
N TYR A 356 -7.00 6.78 1.63
CA TYR A 356 -8.34 7.34 1.49
C TYR A 356 -8.64 8.34 2.62
N ASP A 357 -9.08 9.56 2.26
CA ASP A 357 -9.56 10.57 3.20
C ASP A 357 -8.57 10.88 4.36
N GLY A 358 -7.28 11.03 4.04
CA GLY A 358 -6.22 11.30 5.05
C GLY A 358 -5.86 10.08 5.90
N ARG A 359 -6.22 8.86 5.47
CA ARG A 359 -6.01 7.63 6.23
C ARG A 359 -5.32 6.55 5.41
N TYR A 360 -4.41 5.87 6.08
CA TYR A 360 -3.73 4.68 5.58
C TYR A 360 -4.56 3.44 5.91
N TYR A 361 -5.22 2.88 4.91
CA TYR A 361 -5.96 1.62 4.99
C TYR A 361 -5.03 0.48 4.61
N ALA A 362 -4.80 -0.48 5.50
CA ALA A 362 -3.90 -1.60 5.27
C ALA A 362 -4.51 -2.94 5.68
N SER A 363 -4.72 -3.80 4.70
CA SER A 363 -5.06 -5.21 4.92
C SER A 363 -3.75 -5.95 5.19
N LEU A 364 -3.55 -6.38 6.43
CA LEU A 364 -2.29 -6.94 6.89
C LEU A 364 -2.50 -8.34 7.45
N GLU A 365 -1.58 -9.24 7.13
CA GLU A 365 -1.40 -10.50 7.85
C GLU A 365 -0.42 -10.28 9.00
N ARG A 366 -0.87 -10.61 10.22
CA ARG A 366 -0.06 -10.53 11.44
C ARG A 366 -0.30 -11.77 12.28
N ASP A 367 0.74 -12.55 12.52
CA ASP A 367 0.72 -13.79 13.31
C ASP A 367 -0.33 -14.83 12.87
N GLY A 368 -0.58 -14.98 11.57
CA GLY A 368 -1.54 -15.91 10.99
C GLY A 368 -2.94 -15.35 10.77
N GLU A 369 -3.20 -14.11 11.21
CA GLU A 369 -4.53 -13.49 11.15
C GLU A 369 -4.54 -12.27 10.23
N TRP A 370 -5.57 -12.18 9.38
CA TRP A 370 -5.82 -11.03 8.53
C TRP A 370 -6.72 -10.02 9.25
N ALA A 371 -6.36 -8.74 9.16
CA ALA A 371 -7.23 -7.65 9.57
C ALA A 371 -6.95 -6.39 8.75
N LEU A 372 -7.98 -5.58 8.56
CA LEU A 372 -7.88 -4.25 7.99
C LEU A 372 -7.65 -3.22 9.10
N TYR A 373 -6.43 -2.70 9.14
CA TYR A 373 -6.03 -1.62 10.02
C TYR A 373 -6.15 -0.29 9.31
N VAL A 374 -6.55 0.75 10.03
CA VAL A 374 -6.68 2.10 9.49
C VAL A 374 -5.93 3.06 10.39
N TYR A 375 -4.91 3.73 9.87
CA TYR A 375 -4.22 4.79 10.59
C TYR A 375 -4.74 6.15 10.11
N ASP A 376 -5.31 6.91 11.05
CA ASP A 376 -5.74 8.28 10.81
C ASP A 376 -4.56 9.23 11.02
N MET A 377 -4.08 9.87 9.95
CA MET A 377 -2.88 10.70 9.99
C MET A 377 -3.10 11.98 10.78
N GLU A 378 -4.28 12.57 10.70
CA GLU A 378 -4.61 13.82 11.39
C GLU A 378 -4.73 13.59 12.90
N LYS A 379 -5.34 12.46 13.30
CA LYS A 379 -5.58 12.15 14.71
C LYS A 379 -4.50 11.26 15.34
N THR A 380 -3.53 10.82 14.55
CA THR A 380 -2.41 9.94 14.96
C THR A 380 -2.87 8.73 15.77
N MET A 381 -3.86 8.00 15.24
CA MET A 381 -4.43 6.83 15.93
C MET A 381 -4.80 5.72 14.97
N TRP A 382 -4.81 4.50 15.51
CA TRP A 382 -5.18 3.29 14.78
C TRP A 382 -6.63 2.91 15.02
N HIS A 383 -7.23 2.32 14.01
CA HIS A 383 -8.48 1.56 14.10
C HIS A 383 -8.29 0.17 13.51
N LYS A 384 -9.19 -0.74 13.89
CA LYS A 384 -9.36 -2.05 13.26
C LYS A 384 -10.81 -2.14 12.77
N GLU A 385 -10.99 -2.27 11.46
CA GLU A 385 -12.32 -2.38 10.86
C GLU A 385 -12.81 -3.83 10.95
N ASP A 386 -12.30 -4.72 10.11
CA ASP A 386 -12.73 -6.11 10.05
C ASP A 386 -11.60 -7.02 9.56
N ASP A 387 -11.93 -8.26 9.22
CA ASP A 387 -11.04 -9.29 8.70
C ASP A 387 -10.95 -9.27 7.16
N LEU A 388 -11.35 -8.16 6.51
CA LEU A 388 -11.35 -8.05 5.07
C LEU A 388 -9.94 -8.21 4.50
N HIS A 389 -9.70 -9.38 3.91
CA HIS A 389 -8.46 -9.72 3.24
C HIS A 389 -8.50 -9.21 1.79
N ILE A 390 -7.72 -8.16 1.54
CA ILE A 390 -7.60 -7.50 0.25
C ILE A 390 -6.36 -7.98 -0.48
N ARG A 391 -6.51 -8.27 -1.78
CA ARG A 391 -5.43 -8.71 -2.67
C ARG A 391 -4.75 -7.53 -3.38
N PHE A 392 -5.53 -6.59 -3.90
CA PHE A 392 -5.01 -5.41 -4.60
C PHE A 392 -5.76 -4.15 -4.18
N MET A 393 -5.07 -3.01 -4.14
CA MET A 393 -5.64 -1.69 -3.91
C MET A 393 -5.11 -0.67 -4.91
N THR A 394 -5.95 0.30 -5.28
CA THR A 394 -5.49 1.48 -6.03
C THR A 394 -6.38 2.68 -5.69
N TYR A 395 -5.78 3.86 -5.56
CA TYR A 395 -6.51 5.10 -5.36
C TYR A 395 -6.68 5.84 -6.70
N GLY A 396 -7.86 6.40 -6.93
CA GLY A 396 -8.14 7.18 -8.13
C GLY A 396 -9.50 7.85 -8.09
N GLU A 397 -9.61 9.04 -8.71
CA GLU A 397 -10.89 9.75 -8.81
C GLU A 397 -11.57 10.06 -7.46
N GLY A 398 -10.80 10.16 -6.37
CA GLY A 398 -11.33 10.39 -5.01
C GLY A 398 -11.72 9.11 -4.26
N GLU A 399 -11.57 7.95 -4.88
CA GLU A 399 -11.97 6.66 -4.34
C GLU A 399 -10.77 5.73 -4.14
N LEU A 400 -10.83 4.91 -3.09
CA LEU A 400 -9.90 3.80 -2.89
C LEU A 400 -10.57 2.50 -3.32
N TYR A 401 -10.16 2.00 -4.48
CA TYR A 401 -10.62 0.74 -5.03
C TYR A 401 -9.82 -0.42 -4.45
N TYR A 402 -10.47 -1.56 -4.28
CA TYR A 402 -9.84 -2.79 -3.85
C TYR A 402 -10.44 -4.00 -4.55
N ILE A 403 -9.64 -5.08 -4.65
CA ILE A 403 -10.12 -6.42 -4.99
C ILE A 403 -9.87 -7.33 -3.78
N ASP A 404 -10.94 -7.94 -3.24
CA ASP A 404 -10.82 -8.92 -2.16
C ASP A 404 -10.46 -10.33 -2.68
N MET A 405 -10.24 -11.27 -1.75
CA MET A 405 -9.89 -12.65 -2.09
C MET A 405 -11.01 -13.43 -2.81
N ASP A 406 -12.25 -12.96 -2.75
CA ASP A 406 -13.38 -13.52 -3.50
C ASP A 406 -13.48 -12.93 -4.92
N GLY A 407 -12.56 -12.00 -5.27
CA GLY A 407 -12.49 -11.36 -6.57
C GLY A 407 -13.41 -10.15 -6.72
N ASN A 408 -14.05 -9.66 -5.65
CA ASN A 408 -14.94 -8.50 -5.74
C ASN A 408 -14.14 -7.21 -5.81
N LEU A 409 -14.28 -6.49 -6.93
CA LEU A 409 -13.84 -5.12 -7.11
C LEU A 409 -14.87 -4.15 -6.52
N SER A 410 -14.44 -3.33 -5.56
CA SER A 410 -15.29 -2.38 -4.83
C SER A 410 -14.48 -1.17 -4.34
N THR A 411 -15.11 -0.17 -3.73
CA THR A 411 -14.45 0.93 -3.02
C THR A 411 -14.50 0.76 -1.49
N ILE A 412 -13.51 1.31 -0.79
CA ILE A 412 -13.40 1.24 0.69
C ILE A 412 -14.54 1.97 1.41
N ALA A 413 -15.18 2.92 0.75
CA ALA A 413 -16.32 3.64 1.28
C ALA A 413 -17.31 3.94 0.14
N GLY A 414 -18.60 3.94 0.47
CA GLY A 414 -19.67 4.23 -0.48
C GLY A 414 -21.04 4.03 0.17
N ASP A 415 -21.95 3.44 -0.58
CA ASP A 415 -23.38 3.35 -0.27
C ASP A 415 -23.92 1.91 -0.31
N ARG A 416 -23.04 0.90 -0.18
CA ARG A 416 -23.47 -0.51 -0.09
C ARG A 416 -24.49 -0.66 1.02
N GLU A 417 -25.62 -1.28 0.68
CA GLU A 417 -26.61 -1.67 1.67
C GLU A 417 -26.04 -2.80 2.55
N GLU A 418 -25.55 -2.44 3.74
CA GLU A 418 -25.04 -3.37 4.73
C GLU A 418 -25.46 -2.95 6.14
N THR A 419 -25.64 -3.94 7.02
CA THR A 419 -25.76 -3.68 8.46
C THR A 419 -24.38 -3.89 9.09
N VAL A 420 -23.71 -2.78 9.41
CA VAL A 420 -22.36 -2.83 9.99
C VAL A 420 -22.41 -3.44 11.39
N GLU A 421 -21.71 -4.54 11.58
CA GLU A 421 -21.46 -5.13 12.89
C GLU A 421 -20.16 -4.58 13.46
N TRP A 422 -20.23 -4.02 14.66
CA TRP A 422 -19.12 -3.31 15.29
C TRP A 422 -18.93 -3.72 16.74
N ALA A 423 -17.71 -3.54 17.24
CA ALA A 423 -17.39 -3.77 18.63
C ALA A 423 -16.26 -2.83 19.09
N ILE A 424 -16.27 -2.49 20.38
CA ILE A 424 -15.13 -1.89 21.09
C ILE A 424 -14.96 -2.58 22.43
N GLU A 425 -13.72 -2.90 22.75
CA GLU A 425 -13.35 -3.56 24.00
C GLU A 425 -12.38 -2.68 24.77
N SER A 426 -12.65 -2.49 26.05
CA SER A 426 -11.81 -1.68 26.91
C SER A 426 -10.56 -2.42 27.36
N GLY A 427 -9.51 -1.68 27.70
CA GLY A 427 -8.43 -2.21 28.56
C GLY A 427 -8.89 -2.45 29.99
N ASP A 428 -7.97 -2.88 30.86
CA ASP A 428 -8.22 -3.05 32.29
C ASP A 428 -8.53 -1.70 32.96
N MET A 429 -9.78 -1.51 33.38
CA MET A 429 -10.23 -0.30 34.05
C MET A 429 -9.91 -0.33 35.53
N LEU A 430 -8.86 0.41 35.92
CA LEU A 430 -8.46 0.57 37.32
C LEU A 430 -9.11 1.77 37.99
N ASP A 431 -9.62 2.74 37.23
CA ASP A 431 -10.24 3.96 37.76
C ASP A 431 -9.40 4.64 38.85
N GLY A 432 -8.07 4.61 38.70
CA GLY A 432 -7.10 5.22 39.63
C GLY A 432 -6.94 4.51 40.98
N SER A 433 -7.41 3.27 41.16
CA SER A 433 -7.12 2.44 42.33
C SER A 433 -6.98 0.96 41.97
N ILE A 434 -6.02 0.29 42.61
CA ILE A 434 -5.86 -1.18 42.55
C ILE A 434 -6.64 -1.92 43.64
N GLU A 435 -7.24 -1.19 44.58
CA GLU A 435 -8.08 -1.78 45.62
C GLU A 435 -9.48 -2.09 45.09
N TYR A 436 -10.21 -2.92 45.83
CA TYR A 436 -11.61 -3.20 45.53
C TYR A 436 -12.45 -1.92 45.61
N LYS A 437 -12.99 -1.51 44.46
CA LYS A 437 -13.84 -0.33 44.29
C LYS A 437 -15.28 -0.74 44.05
N HIS A 438 -16.19 0.16 44.44
CA HIS A 438 -17.60 0.02 44.13
C HIS A 438 -17.97 1.06 43.08
N LEU A 439 -18.24 0.61 41.86
CA LEU A 439 -18.81 1.48 40.83
C LEU A 439 -20.31 1.57 41.06
N LYS A 440 -20.81 2.78 41.31
CA LYS A 440 -22.26 3.00 41.43
C LYS A 440 -22.95 2.90 40.08
N ARG A 441 -22.30 3.38 39.03
CA ARG A 441 -22.79 3.30 37.65
C ARG A 441 -21.72 3.61 36.61
N ILE A 442 -21.89 3.02 35.43
CA ILE A 442 -21.27 3.41 34.17
C ILE A 442 -22.39 3.85 33.22
N LEU A 443 -22.19 4.99 32.57
CA LEU A 443 -23.12 5.58 31.62
C LEU A 443 -22.45 5.63 30.24
N PHE A 444 -23.06 4.98 29.24
CA PHE A 444 -22.64 5.09 27.85
C PHE A 444 -23.61 6.00 27.10
N HIS A 445 -23.10 7.12 26.57
CA HIS A 445 -23.87 8.07 25.78
C HIS A 445 -23.72 7.74 24.30
N LEU A 446 -24.71 7.07 23.74
CA LEU A 446 -24.70 6.57 22.36
C LEU A 446 -25.75 7.29 21.52
N LYS A 447 -25.37 7.83 20.37
CA LYS A 447 -26.31 8.23 19.33
C LYS A 447 -26.52 7.02 18.41
N LEU A 448 -27.76 6.57 18.29
CA LEU A 448 -28.11 5.33 17.58
C LEU A 448 -29.18 5.59 16.52
N GLU A 449 -29.06 4.92 15.38
CA GLU A 449 -30.13 4.87 14.38
C GLU A 449 -31.28 3.94 14.80
N PRO A 450 -32.53 4.21 14.36
CA PRO A 450 -33.64 3.29 14.61
C PRO A 450 -33.32 1.89 14.07
N GLY A 451 -33.56 0.87 14.89
CA GLY A 451 -33.22 -0.52 14.58
C GLY A 451 -31.81 -0.94 15.00
N THR A 452 -30.92 -0.01 15.36
CA THR A 452 -29.59 -0.36 15.89
C THR A 452 -29.73 -1.11 17.22
N GLU A 453 -29.10 -2.27 17.31
CA GLU A 453 -28.99 -3.07 18.53
C GLU A 453 -27.60 -2.89 19.14
N VAL A 454 -27.54 -2.77 20.47
CA VAL A 454 -26.30 -2.64 21.24
C VAL A 454 -26.36 -3.54 22.48
N ASP A 455 -25.35 -4.38 22.63
CA ASP A 455 -25.05 -5.14 23.84
C ASP A 455 -23.94 -4.46 24.64
N VAL A 456 -24.12 -4.40 25.96
CA VAL A 456 -23.04 -4.04 26.90
C VAL A 456 -22.66 -5.28 27.69
N LEU A 457 -21.39 -5.67 27.60
CA LEU A 457 -20.83 -6.77 28.36
C LEU A 457 -19.77 -6.25 29.33
N LEU A 458 -19.62 -6.95 30.45
CA LEU A 458 -18.64 -6.67 31.49
C LEU A 458 -17.86 -7.92 31.82
N LYS A 459 -16.61 -7.73 32.24
CA LYS A 459 -15.72 -8.77 32.72
C LYS A 459 -14.98 -8.26 33.94
N TYR A 460 -14.92 -9.02 35.03
CA TYR A 460 -14.37 -8.55 36.30
C TYR A 460 -13.11 -9.32 36.70
N ASP A 461 -12.15 -8.61 37.26
CA ASP A 461 -10.96 -9.19 37.90
C ASP A 461 -10.27 -10.25 37.01
N GLU A 462 -10.20 -11.50 37.48
CA GLU A 462 -9.57 -12.62 36.76
C GLU A 462 -10.60 -13.57 36.11
N GLU A 463 -11.87 -13.16 36.02
CA GLU A 463 -12.88 -13.91 35.29
C GLU A 463 -12.48 -14.05 33.83
N LYS A 464 -12.88 -15.15 33.18
CA LYS A 464 -12.51 -15.43 31.78
C LYS A 464 -13.59 -14.98 30.80
N ASP A 465 -14.85 -15.15 31.20
CA ASP A 465 -16.00 -14.97 30.33
C ASP A 465 -16.60 -13.57 30.45
N TRP A 466 -17.25 -13.14 29.38
CA TRP A 466 -18.01 -11.90 29.35
C TRP A 466 -19.42 -12.11 29.92
N GLU A 467 -19.84 -11.25 30.83
CA GLU A 467 -21.21 -11.19 31.32
C GLU A 467 -21.99 -10.10 30.60
N LYS A 468 -23.07 -10.47 29.88
CA LYS A 468 -23.96 -9.50 29.24
C LYS A 468 -24.77 -8.76 30.31
N ALA A 469 -24.59 -7.45 30.40
CA ALA A 469 -25.27 -6.60 31.36
C ALA A 469 -26.61 -6.06 30.85
N ILE A 470 -26.68 -5.67 29.57
CA ILE A 470 -27.92 -5.21 28.93
C ILE A 470 -27.85 -5.40 27.41
N THR A 471 -29.02 -5.59 26.79
CA THR A 471 -29.26 -5.43 25.36
C THR A 471 -30.21 -4.25 25.16
N TYR A 472 -29.91 -3.39 24.19
CA TYR A 472 -30.72 -2.22 23.87
C TYR A 472 -30.95 -2.12 22.36
N THR A 473 -32.21 -1.97 21.94
CA THR A 473 -32.58 -1.69 20.55
C THR A 473 -33.17 -0.29 20.45
N ALA A 474 -32.59 0.55 19.61
CA ALA A 474 -33.03 1.92 19.42
C ALA A 474 -34.35 1.98 18.62
N SER A 475 -35.37 2.65 19.18
CA SER A 475 -36.64 2.91 18.48
C SER A 475 -36.71 4.28 17.79
N SER A 476 -35.74 5.16 18.06
CA SER A 476 -35.72 6.53 17.54
C SER A 476 -34.29 7.05 17.42
N TYR A 477 -34.05 7.92 16.43
CA TYR A 477 -32.79 8.61 16.22
C TYR A 477 -32.55 9.70 17.28
N ARG A 478 -31.92 9.35 18.41
CA ARG A 478 -31.52 10.29 19.47
C ARG A 478 -30.34 9.75 20.26
N THR A 479 -29.78 10.57 21.13
CA THR A 479 -28.81 10.11 22.13
C THR A 479 -29.53 9.33 23.22
N HIS A 480 -29.09 8.10 23.45
CA HIS A 480 -29.54 7.22 24.52
C HIS A 480 -28.42 7.07 25.55
N VAL A 481 -28.81 6.90 26.82
CA VAL A 481 -27.86 6.69 27.91
C VAL A 481 -28.08 5.28 28.46
N LEU A 482 -27.14 4.38 28.18
CA LEU A 482 -27.17 3.04 28.75
C LEU A 482 -26.54 3.09 30.14
N ASN A 483 -27.32 2.76 31.16
CA ASN A 483 -26.92 2.83 32.57
C ASN A 483 -26.67 1.43 33.12
N ILE A 484 -25.44 1.17 33.52
CA ILE A 484 -24.98 -0.12 34.01
C ILE A 484 -24.52 0.04 35.46
N VAL A 485 -24.89 -0.88 36.33
CA VAL A 485 -24.42 -0.93 37.73
C VAL A 485 -23.44 -2.10 37.88
N PRO A 486 -22.13 -1.86 37.91
CA PRO A 486 -21.15 -2.95 38.00
C PRO A 486 -21.10 -3.58 39.40
N ARG A 487 -20.56 -4.80 39.48
CA ARG A 487 -20.21 -5.45 40.76
C ARG A 487 -18.99 -4.78 41.40
N ARG A 488 -18.74 -5.09 42.67
CA ARG A 488 -17.51 -4.69 43.36
C ARG A 488 -16.35 -5.50 42.77
N CYS A 489 -15.27 -4.84 42.37
CA CYS A 489 -14.12 -5.46 41.71
C CYS A 489 -12.85 -4.65 41.95
N GLN A 490 -11.68 -5.24 41.72
CA GLN A 490 -10.39 -4.53 41.64
C GLN A 490 -10.16 -3.97 40.24
N LYS A 491 -10.61 -4.65 39.19
CA LYS A 491 -10.58 -4.17 37.81
C LYS A 491 -11.77 -4.72 37.04
N TYR A 492 -12.13 -4.06 35.96
CA TYR A 492 -13.14 -4.57 35.03
C TYR A 492 -12.76 -4.20 33.61
N ARG A 493 -13.34 -4.89 32.65
CA ARG A 493 -13.43 -4.46 31.26
C ARG A 493 -14.88 -4.32 30.87
N TYR A 494 -15.14 -3.43 29.92
CA TYR A 494 -16.42 -3.38 29.22
C TYR A 494 -16.20 -3.69 27.74
N ARG A 495 -17.24 -4.25 27.12
CA ARG A 495 -17.32 -4.41 25.68
C ARG A 495 -18.67 -3.90 25.20
N LEU A 496 -18.66 -3.05 24.18
CA LEU A 496 -19.87 -2.67 23.46
C LEU A 496 -19.84 -3.41 22.13
N GLU A 497 -20.92 -4.09 21.79
CA GLU A 497 -21.11 -4.72 20.49
C GLU A 497 -22.43 -4.25 19.91
N GLY A 498 -22.50 -4.03 18.60
CA GLY A 498 -23.74 -3.61 17.99
C GLY A 498 -23.86 -3.91 16.52
N ARG A 499 -25.09 -3.78 16.02
CA ARG A 499 -25.46 -4.00 14.63
C ARG A 499 -26.27 -2.80 14.16
N GLY A 500 -25.76 -2.07 13.17
CA GLY A 500 -26.31 -0.80 12.70
C GLY A 500 -25.51 0.42 13.17
N ALA A 501 -25.84 1.60 12.66
CA ALA A 501 -25.05 2.80 12.88
C ALA A 501 -25.12 3.29 14.34
N ALA A 502 -23.95 3.60 14.88
CA ALA A 502 -23.78 4.07 16.25
C ALA A 502 -22.62 5.06 16.37
N THR A 503 -22.77 6.02 17.28
CA THR A 503 -21.69 6.93 17.70
C THR A 503 -21.64 6.98 19.24
N LEU A 504 -20.52 6.58 19.83
CA LEU A 504 -20.24 6.76 21.25
C LEU A 504 -19.68 8.17 21.47
N ILE A 505 -20.48 9.01 22.13
CA ILE A 505 -20.18 10.42 22.36
C ILE A 505 -19.40 10.61 23.66
N ALA A 506 -19.80 9.89 24.71
CA ALA A 506 -19.19 10.03 26.02
C ALA A 506 -19.41 8.80 26.89
N MET A 507 -18.54 8.66 27.89
CA MET A 507 -18.71 7.72 28.99
C MET A 507 -18.65 8.47 30.32
N GLY A 508 -19.59 8.18 31.22
CA GLY A 508 -19.59 8.68 32.59
C GLY A 508 -19.42 7.53 33.59
N LYS A 509 -18.61 7.74 34.63
CA LYS A 509 -18.43 6.78 35.74
C LYS A 509 -18.66 7.48 37.07
N SER A 510 -19.37 6.83 37.98
CA SER A 510 -19.50 7.29 39.37
C SER A 510 -18.92 6.22 40.30
N ILE A 511 -17.81 6.54 40.97
CA ILE A 511 -17.02 5.61 41.76
C ILE A 511 -17.15 5.96 43.24
N GLY A 512 -17.51 4.96 44.05
CA GLY A 512 -17.49 5.02 45.50
C GLY A 512 -16.25 4.30 46.06
N LEU A 513 -15.51 4.98 46.92
CA LEU A 513 -14.46 4.39 47.74
C LEU A 513 -15.08 3.93 49.07
N GLY A 514 -15.24 2.62 49.25
CA GLY A 514 -15.69 2.04 50.52
C GLY A 514 -14.48 1.76 51.42
N SER A 515 -14.55 2.16 52.69
CA SER A 515 -13.59 1.67 53.69
C SER A 515 -13.90 0.21 54.06
N GLU A 516 -12.88 -0.56 54.44
CA GLU A 516 -12.94 -1.99 54.82
C GLU A 516 -13.84 -2.34 56.02
N ARG A 517 -14.80 -1.49 56.41
CA ARG A 517 -15.67 -1.78 57.54
C ARG A 517 -16.99 -2.41 57.09
N ASN A 518 -16.94 -3.74 57.06
CA ASN A 518 -18.03 -4.73 57.21
C ASN A 518 -18.43 -5.51 55.95
N GLY A 519 -17.96 -6.75 55.91
CA GLY A 519 -18.44 -7.82 55.03
C GLY A 519 -17.51 -9.02 55.13
N SER A 520 -17.63 -9.79 56.22
CA SER A 520 -17.01 -11.11 56.38
C SER A 520 -17.47 -12.08 55.29
N ILE A 521 -16.50 -12.91 54.85
CA ILE A 521 -16.57 -14.20 54.12
C ILE A 521 -17.93 -14.60 53.54
#